data_AF-A0A7Y2SQL1-F1
#
_entry.id   AF-A0A7Y2SQL1-F1
#
_cell.length_a   1.000
_cell.length_b   1.000
_cell.length_c   1.000
_cell.angle_alpha   90.00
_cell.angle_beta   90.00
_cell.angle_gamma   90.00
#
_symmetry.space_group_name_H-M   'P 1'
#
loop_
_entity.id
_entity.type
_entity.pdbx_description
1 polymer ?
#
loop_
_entity_poly.entity_id
_entity_poly.type
_entity_poly.pdbx_seq_one_letter_code
_entity_poly.pdbx_strand_id
1 'polypeptide(L)'
;MIETEHVEPITSNAHPDIPPGWVWTMLPDCVEILDNQRIPVNSEDREKRIAGKSEEALFPYYGATGHVGFIDSYIFNEELVLLGEDGAPFLDSTKQKAYVVRGRYWVNNHAHVLRARDSVTLNALICYYLNLFDYHGFVTGTTRLKLTQAELRRIPIPLPPLAEQRRIVAAIETQLTRLDAGVASLRAAQAKLRRYRAAVLKAACEGRLVEQEPGDEPAEALLRRVVGNREQGTGNRGRRADELAPPDTTGLPKLPTGWCWTRLDEISEALGGYAFQSKDYSDTGLQILKMGNIKTGRLELGENPSYINNVDPSVIEKYILRKNDIVITLTGTRRKRDYGYTAIIKDQRDLLLNQRVARLRFHSALEIEYLFIALQGKHFQDNFFKYETGNVGQGNVSIRAITNESIPLPPLAEQRRIVAEVERRLSVVSAMEATVTASLKRAERLRQAILKRAFAGKLVPQDPGDEPASALLERIRGGRELGVGSRGPAAKGGGRRGRPKKSDAVGAGLVPAHNESDDRQEPAPQRSGRRGRPRKDAPQPTGRPLPASEPVRAAEQLTMDMENPQ
;
A
#
# COMPACT_ATOMS: atom_id res chain seq x y z
N MET A 1 -21.13 -5.79 -20.95
CA MET A 1 -20.70 -7.04 -20.31
C MET A 1 -19.54 -7.56 -21.14
N ILE A 2 -18.32 -7.60 -20.59
CA ILE A 2 -17.19 -8.26 -21.25
C ILE A 2 -17.09 -9.62 -20.56
N GLU A 3 -17.53 -10.67 -21.24
CA GLU A 3 -17.37 -12.05 -20.76
C GLU A 3 -15.89 -12.31 -20.51
N THR A 4 -15.57 -12.74 -19.29
CA THR A 4 -14.22 -13.13 -18.92
C THR A 4 -14.00 -14.56 -19.36
N GLU A 5 -13.61 -14.76 -20.62
CA GLU A 5 -13.03 -16.03 -21.06
C GLU A 5 -11.76 -16.31 -20.26
N HIS A 6 -11.67 -17.53 -19.74
CA HIS A 6 -10.47 -18.02 -19.06
C HIS A 6 -9.43 -18.31 -20.15
N VAL A 7 -8.56 -17.34 -20.43
CA VAL A 7 -7.51 -17.48 -21.46
C VAL A 7 -6.17 -17.77 -20.79
N GLU A 8 -5.56 -18.88 -21.19
CA GLU A 8 -4.30 -19.43 -20.69
C GLU A 8 -3.11 -18.44 -20.79
N PRO A 9 -2.07 -18.60 -19.95
CA PRO A 9 -0.82 -17.84 -20.07
C PRO A 9 -0.15 -18.09 -21.42
N ILE A 10 0.52 -17.08 -21.97
CA ILE A 10 1.34 -17.25 -23.19
C ILE A 10 2.63 -17.97 -22.76
N THR A 11 2.59 -19.31 -22.72
CA THR A 11 3.75 -20.14 -22.36
C THR A 11 4.69 -20.34 -23.54
N SER A 12 5.99 -20.46 -23.26
CA SER A 12 7.00 -20.88 -24.22
C SER A 12 6.76 -22.33 -24.67
N ASN A 13 6.38 -22.49 -25.94
CA ASN A 13 6.53 -23.67 -26.84
C ASN A 13 5.31 -23.88 -27.76
N ALA A 14 4.22 -23.15 -27.56
CA ALA A 14 3.18 -22.96 -28.56
C ALA A 14 2.95 -21.45 -28.70
N HIS A 15 3.49 -20.87 -29.77
CA HIS A 15 3.17 -19.49 -30.11
C HIS A 15 1.68 -19.45 -30.48
N PRO A 16 0.83 -18.70 -29.75
CA PRO A 16 -0.58 -18.60 -30.12
C PRO A 16 -0.70 -17.98 -31.51
N ASP A 17 -1.79 -18.31 -32.20
CA ASP A 17 -2.10 -17.74 -33.50
C ASP A 17 -2.08 -16.20 -33.43
N ILE A 18 -1.30 -15.60 -34.31
CA ILE A 18 -1.18 -14.15 -34.45
C ILE A 18 -1.95 -13.66 -35.68
N PRO A 19 -2.45 -12.42 -35.66
CA PRO A 19 -3.17 -11.85 -36.81
C PRO A 19 -2.33 -11.83 -38.09
N PRO A 20 -2.98 -11.76 -39.27
CA PRO A 20 -2.29 -11.51 -40.53
C PRO A 20 -1.40 -10.25 -40.44
N GLY A 21 -0.20 -10.32 -41.00
CA GLY A 21 0.77 -9.22 -41.00
C GLY A 21 1.62 -9.09 -39.73
N TRP A 22 1.28 -9.82 -38.65
CA TRP A 22 2.12 -9.93 -37.46
C TRP A 22 3.22 -10.97 -37.64
N VAL A 23 4.30 -10.85 -36.85
CA VAL A 23 5.37 -11.84 -36.81
C VAL A 23 5.85 -12.10 -35.39
N TRP A 24 6.15 -13.36 -35.08
CA TRP A 24 6.92 -13.69 -33.88
C TRP A 24 8.40 -13.44 -34.13
N THR A 25 9.02 -12.60 -33.32
CA THR A 25 10.46 -12.29 -33.36
C THR A 25 11.04 -12.30 -31.95
N MET A 26 12.36 -12.18 -31.80
CA MET A 26 12.98 -12.07 -30.48
C MET A 26 13.17 -10.60 -30.09
N LEU A 27 13.14 -10.31 -28.78
CA LEU A 27 13.33 -8.95 -28.25
C LEU A 27 14.54 -8.20 -28.85
N PRO A 28 15.74 -8.81 -29.05
CA PRO A 28 16.90 -8.12 -29.63
C PRO A 28 16.74 -7.66 -31.08
N ASP A 29 15.75 -8.20 -31.81
CA ASP A 29 15.41 -7.72 -33.15
C ASP A 29 14.63 -6.40 -33.09
N CYS A 30 13.89 -6.18 -31.99
CA CYS A 30 13.06 -5.01 -31.76
C CYS A 30 13.79 -3.88 -31.04
N VAL A 31 14.76 -4.19 -30.17
CA VAL A 31 15.41 -3.22 -29.29
C VAL A 31 16.94 -3.31 -29.30
N GLU A 32 17.59 -2.23 -28.87
CA GLU A 32 18.98 -2.21 -28.43
C GLU A 32 19.04 -2.35 -26.91
N ILE A 33 19.88 -3.26 -26.42
CA ILE A 33 20.11 -3.48 -24.99
C ILE A 33 21.35 -2.67 -24.58
N LEU A 34 21.16 -1.66 -23.75
CA LEU A 34 22.17 -0.67 -23.36
C LEU A 34 22.73 -0.91 -21.95
N ASP A 35 22.59 -2.13 -21.44
CA ASP A 35 23.06 -2.50 -20.10
C ASP A 35 24.54 -2.22 -19.85
N ASN A 36 25.34 -2.19 -20.92
CA ASN A 36 26.77 -1.88 -20.91
C ASN A 36 27.08 -0.39 -20.67
N GLN A 37 26.11 0.50 -20.81
CA GLN A 37 26.25 1.93 -20.55
C GLN A 37 25.93 2.28 -19.08
N ARG A 38 25.38 1.34 -18.31
CA ARG A 38 25.06 1.54 -16.88
C ARG A 38 26.34 1.68 -16.07
N ILE A 39 26.33 2.59 -15.11
CA ILE A 39 27.42 2.79 -14.15
C ILE A 39 26.87 2.47 -12.74
N PRO A 40 27.29 1.36 -12.10
CA PRO A 40 26.85 1.01 -10.76
C PRO A 40 27.29 2.04 -9.71
N VAL A 41 26.40 2.38 -8.79
CA VAL A 41 26.69 3.25 -7.64
C VAL A 41 26.06 2.62 -6.40
N ASN A 42 26.86 2.37 -5.37
CA ASN A 42 26.35 1.85 -4.09
C ASN A 42 25.66 2.98 -3.28
N SER A 43 24.94 2.62 -2.23
CA SER A 43 24.16 3.58 -1.43
C SER A 43 25.02 4.67 -0.78
N GLU A 44 26.17 4.30 -0.19
CA GLU A 44 27.05 5.24 0.52
C GLU A 44 27.65 6.28 -0.43
N ASP A 45 28.12 5.84 -1.60
CA ASP A 45 28.68 6.76 -2.60
C ASP A 45 27.61 7.63 -3.22
N ARG A 46 26.39 7.11 -3.39
CA ARG A 46 25.25 7.94 -3.82
C ARG A 46 24.93 9.01 -2.78
N GLU A 47 24.93 8.68 -1.49
CA GLU A 47 24.71 9.65 -0.41
C GLU A 47 25.76 10.76 -0.40
N LYS A 48 27.05 10.43 -0.57
CA LYS A 48 28.12 11.42 -0.70
C LYS A 48 27.92 12.35 -1.90
N ARG A 49 27.46 11.80 -3.03
CA ARG A 49 27.25 12.55 -4.28
C ARG A 49 26.09 13.54 -4.20
N ILE A 50 25.05 13.23 -3.42
CA ILE A 50 23.89 14.13 -3.22
C ILE A 50 24.07 15.10 -2.05
N ALA A 51 24.98 14.82 -1.13
CA ALA A 51 25.19 15.64 0.07
C ALA A 51 25.48 17.11 -0.28
N GLY A 52 24.74 18.02 0.37
CA GLY A 52 24.92 19.47 0.21
C GLY A 52 24.41 20.06 -1.11
N LYS A 53 23.75 19.27 -1.97
CA LYS A 53 23.18 19.75 -3.24
C LYS A 53 21.70 20.06 -3.11
N SER A 54 21.25 21.11 -3.79
CA SER A 54 19.83 21.43 -3.88
C SER A 54 19.11 20.45 -4.82
N GLU A 55 17.79 20.32 -4.68
CA GLU A 55 16.99 19.38 -5.48
C GLU A 55 17.06 19.70 -6.99
N GLU A 56 17.19 20.97 -7.36
CA GLU A 56 17.30 21.43 -8.75
C GLU A 56 18.62 21.02 -9.42
N ALA A 57 19.66 20.72 -8.62
CA ALA A 57 20.96 20.26 -9.10
C ALA A 57 21.04 18.74 -9.26
N LEU A 58 19.96 18.01 -8.97
CA LEU A 58 19.94 16.55 -8.99
C LEU A 58 19.08 15.99 -10.13
N PHE A 59 19.40 14.76 -10.54
CA PHE A 59 18.75 14.01 -11.60
C PHE A 59 18.10 12.75 -11.05
N PRO A 60 16.97 12.28 -11.63
CA PRO A 60 16.35 11.03 -11.23
C PRO A 60 17.29 9.82 -11.34
N TYR A 61 17.26 8.95 -10.34
CA TYR A 61 18.01 7.71 -10.20
C TYR A 61 17.03 6.53 -10.15
N TYR A 62 17.09 5.68 -11.18
CA TYR A 62 16.15 4.57 -11.39
C TYR A 62 16.78 3.21 -11.07
N GLY A 63 15.93 2.26 -10.66
CA GLY A 63 16.30 0.88 -10.39
C GLY A 63 15.24 -0.14 -10.79
N ALA A 64 15.29 -1.36 -10.21
CA ALA A 64 14.46 -2.48 -10.67
C ALA A 64 12.94 -2.19 -10.72
N THR A 65 12.45 -1.33 -9.84
CA THR A 65 11.01 -1.11 -9.62
C THR A 65 10.57 0.34 -9.81
N GLY A 66 11.39 1.18 -10.43
CA GLY A 66 11.04 2.57 -10.71
C GLY A 66 12.07 3.58 -10.19
N HIS A 67 11.60 4.79 -9.91
CA HIS A 67 12.39 5.88 -9.34
C HIS A 67 12.78 5.54 -7.89
N VAL A 68 14.09 5.49 -7.61
CA VAL A 68 14.66 5.15 -6.30
C VAL A 68 15.05 6.41 -5.51
N GLY A 69 15.29 7.52 -6.21
CA GLY A 69 15.63 8.83 -5.64
C GLY A 69 16.46 9.62 -6.63
N PHE A 70 17.30 10.55 -6.17
CA PHE A 70 18.10 11.40 -7.05
C PHE A 70 19.62 11.14 -7.01
N ILE A 71 20.37 11.64 -7.98
CA ILE A 71 21.84 11.63 -8.04
C ILE A 71 22.35 12.87 -8.79
N ASP A 72 23.60 13.27 -8.57
CA ASP A 72 24.16 14.54 -9.04
C ASP A 72 24.61 14.61 -10.51
N SER A 73 24.29 13.60 -11.33
CA SER A 73 24.58 13.60 -12.77
C SER A 73 23.65 12.59 -13.47
N TYR A 74 23.80 12.44 -14.79
CA TYR A 74 22.98 11.53 -15.59
C TYR A 74 23.86 10.70 -16.54
N ILE A 75 23.33 9.54 -16.94
CA ILE A 75 23.93 8.68 -17.97
C ILE A 75 23.20 8.85 -19.30
N PHE A 76 21.87 8.97 -19.24
CA PHE A 76 21.01 9.02 -20.42
C PHE A 76 20.27 10.36 -20.50
N ASN A 77 20.02 10.80 -21.72
CA ASN A 77 19.18 11.96 -22.03
C ASN A 77 18.27 11.68 -23.23
N GLU A 78 17.43 10.67 -23.12
CA GLU A 78 16.54 10.21 -24.19
C GLU A 78 15.32 9.49 -23.60
N GLU A 79 14.45 8.93 -24.44
CA GLU A 79 13.35 8.08 -23.99
C GLU A 79 13.77 6.60 -24.06
N LEU A 80 13.75 5.88 -22.94
CA LEU A 80 14.08 4.45 -22.87
C LEU A 80 13.03 3.66 -22.09
N VAL A 81 13.01 2.35 -22.31
CA VAL A 81 12.27 1.39 -21.48
C VAL A 81 13.24 0.80 -20.47
N LEU A 82 12.91 0.92 -19.18
CA LEU A 82 13.62 0.21 -18.12
C LEU A 82 12.80 -1.01 -17.72
N LEU A 83 13.45 -2.17 -17.70
CA LEU A 83 12.88 -3.43 -17.22
C LEU A 83 13.69 -3.89 -16.01
N GLY A 84 13.03 -4.29 -14.93
CA GLY A 84 13.75 -4.82 -13.78
C GLY A 84 14.69 -5.97 -14.15
N GLU A 85 15.91 -5.96 -13.62
CA GLU A 85 16.86 -7.07 -13.71
C GLU A 85 16.78 -7.90 -12.42
N ASP A 86 16.77 -7.23 -11.26
CA ASP A 86 16.98 -7.88 -9.97
C ASP A 86 16.08 -7.30 -8.86
N GLY A 87 15.09 -8.09 -8.43
CA GLY A 87 14.12 -7.73 -7.40
C GLY A 87 12.82 -7.11 -7.94
N ALA A 88 12.58 -7.16 -9.26
CA ALA A 88 11.28 -6.82 -9.81
C ALA A 88 10.23 -7.92 -9.54
N PRO A 89 8.93 -7.56 -9.44
CA PRO A 89 7.85 -8.49 -9.12
C PRO A 89 7.43 -9.29 -10.37
N PHE A 90 8.36 -10.05 -10.96
CA PHE A 90 8.18 -10.72 -12.25
C PHE A 90 6.98 -11.66 -12.29
N LEU A 91 6.72 -12.38 -11.20
CA LEU A 91 5.62 -13.36 -11.11
C LEU A 91 4.29 -12.75 -10.63
N ASP A 92 4.24 -11.45 -10.33
CA ASP A 92 2.99 -10.75 -10.03
C ASP A 92 2.43 -10.11 -11.30
N SER A 93 1.40 -10.75 -11.88
CA SER A 93 0.73 -10.27 -13.09
C SER A 93 0.15 -8.86 -12.97
N THR A 94 -0.13 -8.37 -11.76
CA THR A 94 -0.75 -7.05 -11.53
C THR A 94 0.27 -5.91 -11.42
N LYS A 95 1.53 -6.24 -11.13
CA LYS A 95 2.59 -5.26 -10.91
C LYS A 95 3.31 -4.94 -12.21
N GLN A 96 3.88 -3.73 -12.26
CA GLN A 96 4.75 -3.31 -13.34
C GLN A 96 6.15 -3.91 -13.17
N LYS A 97 6.69 -4.43 -14.26
CA LYS A 97 8.07 -4.93 -14.40
C LYS A 97 8.89 -3.98 -15.27
N ALA A 98 8.24 -3.31 -16.22
CA ALA A 98 8.85 -2.36 -17.14
C ALA A 98 8.15 -1.00 -17.10
N TYR A 99 8.90 0.07 -17.36
CA TYR A 99 8.40 1.45 -17.38
C TYR A 99 9.23 2.33 -18.32
N VAL A 100 8.59 3.34 -18.92
CA VAL A 100 9.24 4.31 -19.81
C VAL A 100 9.79 5.49 -19.00
N VAL A 101 11.01 5.90 -19.29
CA VAL A 101 11.69 7.07 -18.70
C VAL A 101 12.10 8.05 -19.78
N ARG A 102 12.19 9.35 -19.44
CA ARG A 102 12.47 10.45 -20.38
C ARG A 102 13.38 11.50 -19.74
N GLY A 103 14.15 12.20 -20.56
CA GLY A 103 15.00 13.32 -20.12
C GLY A 103 16.32 12.85 -19.52
N ARG A 104 16.92 13.68 -18.66
CA ARG A 104 18.23 13.41 -18.05
C ARG A 104 18.08 12.55 -16.80
N TYR A 105 18.60 11.32 -16.80
CA TYR A 105 18.51 10.40 -15.66
C TYR A 105 19.68 9.41 -15.58
N TRP A 106 19.79 8.78 -14.41
CA TRP A 106 20.73 7.71 -14.12
C TRP A 106 19.99 6.39 -13.89
N VAL A 107 20.54 5.28 -14.38
CA VAL A 107 19.98 3.93 -14.16
C VAL A 107 21.00 3.07 -13.44
N ASN A 108 20.57 2.41 -12.37
CA ASN A 108 21.43 1.50 -11.61
C ASN A 108 21.55 0.12 -12.26
N ASN A 109 22.39 -0.73 -11.67
CA ASN A 109 22.67 -2.09 -12.15
C ASN A 109 21.54 -3.11 -11.94
N HIS A 110 20.40 -2.71 -11.38
CA HIS A 110 19.25 -3.58 -11.12
C HIS A 110 18.11 -3.41 -12.13
N ALA A 111 18.29 -2.62 -13.19
CA ALA A 111 17.32 -2.50 -14.28
C ALA A 111 18.02 -2.58 -15.65
N HIS A 112 17.51 -3.42 -16.54
CA HIS A 112 17.89 -3.45 -17.95
C HIS A 112 17.45 -2.16 -18.64
N VAL A 113 18.26 -1.69 -19.59
CA VAL A 113 18.00 -0.47 -20.35
C VAL A 113 17.78 -0.83 -21.81
N LEU A 114 16.58 -0.55 -22.33
CA LEU A 114 16.16 -0.91 -23.67
C LEU A 114 15.81 0.34 -24.48
N ARG A 115 16.34 0.43 -25.70
CA ARG A 115 15.96 1.43 -26.70
C ARG A 115 15.23 0.74 -27.85
N ALA A 116 14.00 1.11 -28.13
CA ALA A 116 13.31 0.63 -29.32
C ALA A 116 14.05 1.05 -30.60
N ARG A 117 14.06 0.18 -31.60
CA ARG A 117 14.51 0.56 -32.95
C ARG A 117 13.35 1.27 -33.63
N ASP A 118 13.46 2.58 -33.83
CA ASP A 118 12.36 3.44 -34.31
C ASP A 118 11.70 2.98 -35.63
N SER A 119 12.48 2.32 -36.50
CA SER A 119 11.98 1.75 -37.75
C SER A 119 11.24 0.41 -37.60
N VAL A 120 11.24 -0.17 -36.40
CA VAL A 120 10.62 -1.47 -36.08
C VAL A 120 9.47 -1.31 -35.10
N THR A 121 9.71 -0.56 -34.02
CA THR A 121 8.79 -0.56 -32.89
C THR A 121 8.85 0.71 -32.05
N LEU A 122 7.92 0.80 -31.11
CA LEU A 122 7.76 1.89 -30.17
C LEU A 122 8.18 1.43 -28.76
N ASN A 123 8.91 2.27 -28.03
CA ASN A 123 9.22 2.03 -26.62
C ASN A 123 7.96 1.71 -25.79
N ALA A 124 6.88 2.45 -26.01
CA ALA A 124 5.61 2.24 -25.32
C ALA A 124 5.03 0.83 -25.56
N LEU A 125 5.07 0.33 -26.80
CA LEU A 125 4.58 -1.01 -27.14
C LEU A 125 5.40 -2.09 -26.42
N ILE A 126 6.73 -1.98 -26.47
CA ILE A 126 7.64 -2.91 -25.76
C ILE A 126 7.37 -2.87 -24.26
N CYS A 127 7.23 -1.68 -23.69
CA CYS A 127 6.90 -1.52 -22.27
C CYS A 127 5.58 -2.21 -21.90
N TYR A 128 4.52 -2.05 -22.72
CA TYR A 128 3.24 -2.72 -22.46
C TYR A 128 3.36 -4.24 -22.57
N TYR A 129 4.06 -4.75 -23.57
CA TYR A 129 4.25 -6.18 -23.74
C TYR A 129 5.03 -6.80 -22.58
N LEU A 130 6.14 -6.17 -22.16
CA LEU A 130 6.96 -6.65 -21.04
C LEU A 130 6.22 -6.63 -19.70
N ASN A 131 5.15 -5.84 -19.57
CA ASN A 131 4.30 -5.87 -18.38
C ASN A 131 3.22 -6.96 -18.42
N LEU A 132 2.86 -7.43 -19.63
CA LEU A 132 1.96 -8.55 -19.87
C LEU A 132 2.69 -9.91 -19.85
N PHE A 133 3.96 -9.93 -20.25
CA PHE A 133 4.76 -11.13 -20.44
C PHE A 133 4.82 -12.02 -19.20
N ASP A 134 4.71 -13.33 -19.40
CA ASP A 134 4.86 -14.32 -18.34
C ASP A 134 6.34 -14.68 -18.17
N TYR A 135 6.90 -14.34 -17.01
CA TYR A 135 8.31 -14.54 -16.71
C TYR A 135 8.60 -15.92 -16.09
N HIS A 136 7.62 -16.80 -15.92
CA HIS A 136 7.89 -18.17 -15.49
C HIS A 136 8.89 -18.86 -16.44
N GLY A 137 9.96 -19.41 -15.88
CA GLY A 137 11.05 -20.03 -16.66
C GLY A 137 12.11 -19.05 -17.21
N PHE A 138 11.91 -17.73 -17.10
CA PHE A 138 12.90 -16.71 -17.49
C PHE A 138 13.64 -16.09 -16.30
N VAL A 139 13.12 -16.28 -15.09
CA VAL A 139 13.69 -15.71 -13.86
C VAL A 139 14.13 -16.79 -12.88
N THR A 140 15.14 -16.46 -12.08
CA THR A 140 15.73 -17.37 -11.08
C THR A 140 15.71 -16.73 -9.70
N GLY A 141 15.77 -17.55 -8.65
CA GLY A 141 15.72 -17.11 -7.25
C GLY A 141 14.36 -17.35 -6.60
N THR A 142 14.30 -17.22 -5.26
CA THR A 142 13.07 -17.40 -4.47
C THR A 142 12.61 -16.06 -3.89
N THR A 143 13.42 -15.45 -3.03
CA THR A 143 13.09 -14.17 -2.35
C THR A 143 13.33 -12.96 -3.25
N ARG A 144 14.39 -13.01 -4.06
CA ARG A 144 14.77 -11.93 -4.98
C ARG A 144 14.98 -12.53 -6.36
N LEU A 145 13.98 -12.32 -7.22
CA LEU A 145 13.98 -12.85 -8.57
C LEU A 145 14.93 -12.05 -9.46
N LYS A 146 15.65 -12.76 -10.32
CA LYS A 146 16.58 -12.18 -11.28
C LYS A 146 16.28 -12.63 -12.71
N LEU A 147 16.13 -11.66 -13.59
CA LEU A 147 16.15 -11.82 -15.05
C LEU A 147 17.57 -11.55 -15.52
N THR A 148 18.23 -12.54 -16.12
CA THR A 148 19.57 -12.30 -16.68
C THR A 148 19.46 -11.69 -18.07
N GLN A 149 20.50 -11.01 -18.54
CA GLN A 149 20.51 -10.51 -19.93
C GLN A 149 20.38 -11.66 -20.96
N ALA A 150 20.90 -12.86 -20.64
CA ALA A 150 20.75 -14.03 -21.51
C ALA A 150 19.27 -14.43 -21.66
N GLU A 151 18.53 -14.47 -20.56
CA GLU A 151 17.09 -14.78 -20.57
C GLU A 151 16.25 -13.64 -21.17
N LEU A 152 16.59 -12.38 -20.88
CA LEU A 152 15.99 -11.21 -21.51
C LEU A 152 16.02 -11.29 -23.03
N ARG A 153 17.16 -11.71 -23.61
CA ARG A 153 17.35 -11.82 -25.06
C ARG A 153 16.47 -12.92 -25.69
N ARG A 154 15.98 -13.87 -24.89
CA ARG A 154 15.13 -14.99 -25.33
C ARG A 154 13.64 -14.65 -25.31
N ILE A 155 13.24 -13.47 -24.84
CA ILE A 155 11.84 -13.08 -24.77
C ILE A 155 11.27 -12.95 -26.19
N PRO A 156 10.23 -13.73 -26.54
CA PRO A 156 9.55 -13.61 -27.83
C PRO A 156 8.60 -12.41 -27.84
N ILE A 157 8.52 -11.72 -28.98
CA ILE A 157 7.67 -10.55 -29.21
C ILE A 157 6.71 -10.85 -30.37
N PRO A 158 5.39 -10.74 -30.16
CA PRO A 158 4.42 -10.71 -31.25
C PRO A 158 4.39 -9.29 -31.81
N LEU A 159 5.12 -9.07 -32.90
CA LEU A 159 5.34 -7.75 -33.48
C LEU A 159 4.24 -7.44 -34.53
N PRO A 160 3.40 -6.40 -34.32
CA PRO A 160 2.46 -5.91 -35.33
C PRO A 160 3.14 -5.06 -36.40
N PRO A 161 2.49 -4.82 -37.55
CA PRO A 161 2.83 -3.72 -38.46
C PRO A 161 2.99 -2.38 -37.75
N LEU A 162 3.97 -1.56 -38.15
CA LEU A 162 4.32 -0.32 -37.42
C LEU A 162 3.16 0.69 -37.34
N ALA A 163 2.33 0.78 -38.39
CA ALA A 163 1.13 1.60 -38.37
C ALA A 163 0.11 1.10 -37.34
N GLU A 164 -0.13 -0.21 -37.30
CA GLU A 164 -0.97 -0.85 -36.29
C GLU A 164 -0.42 -0.66 -34.87
N GLN A 165 0.89 -0.75 -34.66
CA GLN A 165 1.51 -0.50 -33.35
C GLN A 165 1.13 0.87 -32.79
N ARG A 166 1.12 1.92 -33.63
CA ARG A 166 0.70 3.27 -33.21
C ARG A 166 -0.77 3.30 -32.82
N ARG A 167 -1.65 2.63 -33.59
CA ARG A 167 -3.08 2.50 -33.27
C ARG A 167 -3.28 1.75 -31.96
N ILE A 168 -2.55 0.65 -31.74
CA ILE A 168 -2.58 -0.14 -30.51
C ILE A 168 -2.15 0.72 -29.31
N VAL A 169 -1.00 1.39 -29.38
CA VAL A 169 -0.50 2.24 -28.28
C VAL A 169 -1.51 3.33 -27.95
N ALA A 170 -2.02 4.05 -28.95
CA ALA A 170 -3.03 5.09 -28.73
C ALA A 170 -4.31 4.55 -28.07
N ALA A 171 -4.77 3.36 -28.48
CA ALA A 171 -5.93 2.72 -27.88
C ALA A 171 -5.67 2.26 -26.44
N ILE A 172 -4.49 1.67 -26.16
CA ILE A 172 -4.08 1.28 -24.80
C ILE A 172 -4.05 2.52 -23.90
N GLU A 173 -3.35 3.58 -24.32
CA GLU A 173 -3.22 4.82 -23.54
C GLU A 173 -4.58 5.42 -23.23
N THR A 174 -5.45 5.56 -24.24
CA THR A 174 -6.81 6.09 -24.07
C THR A 174 -7.60 5.30 -23.01
N GLN A 175 -7.56 3.97 -23.08
CA GLN A 175 -8.31 3.12 -22.15
C GLN A 175 -7.69 3.12 -20.74
N LEU A 176 -6.36 3.04 -20.65
CA LEU A 176 -5.65 3.03 -19.36
C LEU A 176 -5.74 4.37 -18.64
N THR A 177 -5.70 5.51 -19.34
CA THR A 177 -5.95 6.83 -18.74
C THR A 177 -7.33 6.91 -18.10
N ARG A 178 -8.38 6.44 -18.79
CA ARG A 178 -9.74 6.38 -18.23
C ARG A 178 -9.82 5.45 -17.02
N LEU A 179 -9.16 4.30 -17.10
CA LEU A 179 -9.11 3.33 -16.01
C LEU A 179 -8.41 3.91 -14.77
N ASP A 180 -7.29 4.59 -14.96
CA ASP A 180 -6.51 5.20 -13.88
C ASP A 180 -7.25 6.34 -13.19
N ALA A 181 -8.00 7.16 -13.94
CA ALA A 181 -8.91 8.15 -13.36
C ALA A 181 -10.00 7.48 -12.50
N GLY A 182 -10.53 6.34 -12.94
CA GLY A 182 -11.48 5.53 -12.17
C GLY A 182 -10.87 4.97 -10.88
N VAL A 183 -9.67 4.39 -10.96
CA VAL A 183 -8.93 3.87 -9.81
C VAL A 183 -8.61 4.98 -8.80
N ALA A 184 -8.18 6.16 -9.27
CA ALA A 184 -7.94 7.31 -8.41
C ALA A 184 -9.21 7.74 -7.67
N SER A 185 -10.35 7.78 -8.36
CA SER A 185 -11.66 8.11 -7.78
C SER A 185 -12.09 7.09 -6.73
N LEU A 186 -11.91 5.79 -6.98
CA LEU A 186 -12.18 4.72 -6.03
C LEU A 186 -11.32 4.81 -4.77
N ARG A 187 -10.02 5.12 -4.92
CA ARG A 187 -9.10 5.33 -3.77
C ARG A 187 -9.49 6.57 -2.96
N ALA A 188 -9.89 7.65 -3.63
CA ALA A 188 -10.39 8.85 -2.95
C ALA A 188 -11.68 8.55 -2.16
N ALA A 189 -12.60 7.76 -2.73
CA ALA A 189 -13.81 7.30 -2.03
C ALA A 189 -13.45 6.46 -0.79
N GLN A 190 -12.49 5.54 -0.89
CA GLN A 190 -12.02 4.75 0.25
C GLN A 190 -11.48 5.64 1.39
N ALA A 191 -10.70 6.68 1.07
CA ALA A 191 -10.21 7.63 2.05
C ALA A 191 -11.35 8.46 2.68
N LYS A 192 -12.36 8.87 1.90
CA LYS A 192 -13.57 9.54 2.42
C LYS A 192 -14.35 8.65 3.39
N LEU A 193 -14.58 7.38 3.03
CA LEU A 193 -15.29 6.41 3.89
C LEU A 193 -14.60 6.21 5.24
N ARG A 194 -13.26 6.11 5.25
CA ARG A 194 -12.48 6.03 6.50
C ARG A 194 -12.67 7.27 7.40
N ARG A 195 -12.64 8.46 6.80
CA ARG A 195 -12.89 9.72 7.53
C ARG A 195 -14.31 9.81 8.08
N TYR A 196 -15.29 9.43 7.27
CA TYR A 196 -16.69 9.41 7.69
C TYR A 196 -16.92 8.44 8.85
N ARG A 197 -16.36 7.23 8.80
CA ARG A 197 -16.40 6.28 9.93
C ARG A 197 -15.85 6.91 11.22
N ALA A 198 -14.69 7.54 11.15
CA ALA A 198 -14.09 8.21 12.30
C ALA A 198 -14.97 9.36 12.82
N ALA A 199 -15.62 10.12 11.93
CA ALA A 199 -16.53 11.20 12.30
C ALA A 199 -17.80 10.67 12.99
N VAL A 200 -18.40 9.58 12.49
CA VAL A 200 -19.57 8.93 13.11
C VAL A 200 -19.23 8.44 14.52
N LEU A 201 -18.11 7.73 14.69
CA LEU A 201 -17.68 7.24 16.01
C LEU A 201 -17.36 8.39 16.97
N LYS A 202 -16.76 9.48 16.47
CA LYS A 202 -16.52 10.69 17.27
C LYS A 202 -17.84 11.33 17.71
N ALA A 203 -18.80 11.50 16.80
CA ALA A 203 -20.10 12.07 17.12
C ALA A 203 -20.87 11.20 18.14
N ALA A 204 -20.75 9.87 18.04
CA ALA A 204 -21.31 8.93 19.01
C ALA A 204 -20.77 9.11 20.42
N CYS A 205 -19.48 9.46 20.56
CA CYS A 205 -18.84 9.64 21.87
C CYS A 205 -18.95 11.06 22.44
N GLU A 206 -19.39 12.02 21.62
CA GLU A 206 -19.52 13.44 22.01
C GLU A 206 -21.00 13.88 22.10
N GLY A 207 -21.94 12.91 22.00
CA GLY A 207 -23.38 13.15 22.05
C GLY A 207 -23.92 14.05 20.95
N ARG A 208 -23.30 13.99 19.77
CA ARG A 208 -23.76 14.73 18.58
C ARG A 208 -24.36 13.85 17.50
N LEU A 209 -24.56 12.56 17.79
CA LEU A 209 -25.07 11.60 16.81
C LEU A 209 -26.59 11.47 16.84
N VAL A 210 -27.19 11.59 18.02
CA VAL A 210 -28.64 11.49 18.26
C VAL A 210 -29.06 12.64 19.19
N GLU A 211 -30.34 12.99 19.17
CA GLU A 211 -30.90 13.99 20.09
C GLU A 211 -30.97 13.47 21.53
N GLN A 212 -30.71 14.36 22.50
CA GLN A 212 -30.91 14.08 23.92
C GLN A 212 -32.39 14.19 24.28
N GLU A 213 -32.92 13.21 25.03
CA GLU A 213 -34.31 13.23 25.49
C GLU A 213 -34.38 13.61 26.98
N PRO A 214 -35.10 14.68 27.37
CA PRO A 214 -35.16 15.14 28.76
C PRO A 214 -35.74 14.12 29.76
N GLY A 215 -36.49 13.13 29.27
CA GLY A 215 -37.09 12.06 30.09
C GLY A 215 -36.14 10.90 30.38
N ASP A 216 -34.94 10.87 29.79
CA ASP A 216 -33.98 9.80 30.01
C ASP A 216 -33.42 9.82 31.45
N GLU A 217 -33.22 8.63 32.03
CA GLU A 217 -32.52 8.46 33.31
C GLU A 217 -31.06 8.98 33.17
N PRO A 218 -30.61 9.98 33.95
CA PRO A 218 -29.25 10.48 33.87
C PRO A 218 -28.20 9.38 34.07
N ALA A 219 -27.09 9.47 33.35
CA ALA A 219 -26.01 8.49 33.38
C ALA A 219 -25.42 8.29 34.79
N GLU A 220 -25.42 9.32 35.64
CA GLU A 220 -24.99 9.21 37.04
C GLU A 220 -25.89 8.29 37.88
N ALA A 221 -27.19 8.20 37.57
CA ALA A 221 -28.10 7.25 38.22
C ALA A 221 -27.81 5.82 37.74
N LEU A 222 -27.60 5.63 36.44
CA LEU A 222 -27.17 4.36 35.87
C LEU A 222 -25.84 3.88 36.46
N LEU A 223 -24.85 4.76 36.56
CA LEU A 223 -23.53 4.46 37.12
C LEU A 223 -23.63 4.04 38.59
N ARG A 224 -24.43 4.74 39.40
CA ARG A 224 -24.68 4.36 40.80
C ARG A 224 -25.27 2.95 40.93
N ARG A 225 -26.18 2.54 40.03
CA ARG A 225 -26.71 1.17 40.00
C ARG A 225 -25.63 0.14 39.67
N VAL A 226 -24.76 0.45 38.70
CA VAL A 226 -23.65 -0.43 38.30
C VAL A 226 -22.60 -0.59 39.41
N VAL A 227 -22.22 0.52 40.06
CA VAL A 227 -21.22 0.52 41.14
C VAL A 227 -21.79 -0.06 42.44
N GLY A 228 -23.01 0.34 42.84
CA GLY A 228 -23.65 -0.13 44.06
C GLY A 228 -23.92 -1.64 44.10
N ASN A 229 -24.25 -2.24 42.96
CA ASN A 229 -24.36 -3.71 42.85
C ASN A 229 -23.02 -4.43 43.10
N ARG A 230 -21.89 -3.73 42.92
CA ARG A 230 -20.55 -4.29 43.03
C ARG A 230 -20.06 -4.37 44.48
N GLU A 231 -20.56 -3.50 45.35
CA GLU A 231 -20.24 -3.49 46.79
C GLU A 231 -20.90 -4.66 47.55
N GLN A 232 -22.03 -5.18 47.04
CA GLN A 232 -22.74 -6.32 47.62
C GLN A 232 -22.19 -7.68 47.16
N GLY A 233 -21.44 -7.73 46.06
CA GLY A 233 -20.65 -8.89 45.65
C GLY A 233 -19.33 -8.94 46.42
N THR A 234 -18.87 -10.12 46.82
CA THR A 234 -17.74 -10.40 47.74
C THR A 234 -16.34 -9.90 47.32
N GLY A 235 -16.22 -8.96 46.37
CA GLY A 235 -14.96 -8.51 45.76
C GLY A 235 -14.31 -7.25 46.35
N ASN A 236 -14.91 -6.61 47.37
CA ASN A 236 -14.45 -5.28 47.83
C ASN A 236 -13.33 -5.30 48.90
N ARG A 237 -12.77 -6.47 49.26
CA ARG A 237 -11.62 -6.52 50.18
C ARG A 237 -10.31 -6.23 49.43
N GLY A 238 -9.89 -4.96 49.40
CA GLY A 238 -8.50 -4.60 49.11
C GLY A 238 -8.24 -3.53 48.05
N ARG A 239 -9.24 -2.77 47.59
CA ARG A 239 -9.00 -1.67 46.66
C ARG A 239 -8.19 -0.55 47.31
N ARG A 240 -7.14 -0.09 46.63
CA ARG A 240 -6.30 1.03 47.10
C ARG A 240 -7.01 2.36 46.86
N ALA A 241 -6.66 3.42 47.61
CA ALA A 241 -7.33 4.72 47.55
C ALA A 241 -7.31 5.37 46.15
N ASP A 242 -6.30 5.06 45.33
CA ASP A 242 -6.18 5.46 43.92
C ASP A 242 -7.18 4.77 42.98
N GLU A 243 -7.76 3.63 43.38
CA GLU A 243 -8.79 2.91 42.62
C GLU A 243 -10.21 3.46 42.88
N LEU A 244 -10.36 4.40 43.82
CA LEU A 244 -11.61 5.11 44.14
C LEU A 244 -11.61 6.56 43.64
N ALA A 245 -10.55 6.99 42.93
CA ALA A 245 -10.46 8.35 42.42
C ALA A 245 -11.51 8.61 41.31
N PRO A 246 -12.10 9.82 41.25
CA PRO A 246 -13.01 10.17 40.16
C PRO A 246 -12.29 10.10 38.80
N PRO A 247 -13.03 9.95 37.68
CA PRO A 247 -12.46 9.96 36.35
C PRO A 247 -11.67 11.27 36.12
N ASP A 248 -10.47 11.16 35.53
CA ASP A 248 -9.70 12.33 35.14
C ASP A 248 -10.35 12.96 33.90
N THR A 249 -10.94 14.14 34.09
CA THR A 249 -11.59 14.92 33.03
C THR A 249 -10.72 16.06 32.52
N THR A 250 -9.43 16.11 32.88
CA THR A 250 -8.51 17.19 32.50
C THR A 250 -8.32 17.22 30.98
N GLY A 251 -8.69 18.35 30.36
CA GLY A 251 -8.59 18.51 28.90
C GLY A 251 -9.63 17.74 28.08
N LEU A 252 -10.64 17.15 28.74
CA LEU A 252 -11.75 16.48 28.07
C LEU A 252 -12.84 17.49 27.67
N PRO A 253 -13.58 17.23 26.57
CA PRO A 253 -14.68 18.09 26.15
C PRO A 253 -15.82 18.09 27.19
N LYS A 254 -16.61 19.16 27.19
CA LYS A 254 -17.88 19.19 27.93
C LYS A 254 -18.83 18.17 27.31
N LEU A 255 -19.44 17.36 28.15
CA LEU A 255 -20.45 16.38 27.76
C LEU A 255 -21.84 17.04 27.64
N PRO A 256 -22.75 16.44 26.86
CA PRO A 256 -24.16 16.83 26.87
C PRO A 256 -24.81 16.66 28.24
N THR A 257 -25.95 17.31 28.44
CA THR A 257 -26.77 17.15 29.63
C THR A 257 -27.20 15.69 29.79
N GLY A 258 -27.10 15.16 31.02
CA GLY A 258 -27.47 13.78 31.35
C GLY A 258 -26.37 12.75 31.13
N TRP A 259 -25.23 13.14 30.55
CA TRP A 259 -24.05 12.29 30.40
C TRP A 259 -23.07 12.52 31.56
N CYS A 260 -22.30 11.48 31.89
CA CYS A 260 -21.19 11.59 32.84
C CYS A 260 -19.91 10.96 32.28
N TRP A 261 -18.77 11.35 32.85
CA TRP A 261 -17.53 10.60 32.68
C TRP A 261 -17.49 9.46 33.70
N THR A 262 -16.95 8.31 33.30
CA THR A 262 -16.67 7.17 34.20
C THR A 262 -15.36 6.50 33.81
N ARG A 263 -14.71 5.79 34.74
CA ARG A 263 -13.55 4.95 34.40
C ARG A 263 -13.99 3.56 33.95
N LEU A 264 -13.21 2.94 33.07
CA LEU A 264 -13.52 1.58 32.58
C LEU A 264 -13.60 0.53 33.70
N ASP A 265 -12.79 0.62 34.76
CA ASP A 265 -12.87 -0.31 35.90
C ASP A 265 -14.06 -0.10 36.84
N GLU A 266 -14.73 1.05 36.79
CA GLU A 266 -16.01 1.24 37.51
C GLU A 266 -17.10 0.38 36.87
N ILE A 267 -17.10 0.31 35.54
CA ILE A 267 -18.15 -0.32 34.74
C ILE A 267 -17.79 -1.70 34.16
N SER A 268 -16.54 -2.15 34.33
CA SER A 268 -16.07 -3.45 33.81
C SER A 268 -15.15 -4.21 34.77
N GLU A 269 -15.07 -5.52 34.57
CA GLU A 269 -14.02 -6.40 35.07
C GLU A 269 -13.01 -6.66 33.96
N ALA A 270 -11.76 -6.22 34.17
CA ALA A 270 -10.66 -6.49 33.25
C ALA A 270 -9.85 -7.71 33.69
N LEU A 271 -9.49 -8.57 32.73
CA LEU A 271 -8.61 -9.71 32.95
C LEU A 271 -7.57 -9.80 31.83
N GLY A 272 -6.31 -9.97 32.19
CA GLY A 272 -5.24 -10.28 31.24
C GLY A 272 -5.22 -11.76 30.92
N GLY A 273 -4.83 -12.14 29.71
CA GLY A 273 -4.82 -13.55 29.34
C GLY A 273 -3.72 -14.39 29.98
N TYR A 274 -3.83 -15.70 29.75
CA TYR A 274 -2.94 -16.71 30.29
C TYR A 274 -1.75 -17.01 29.36
N ALA A 275 -0.61 -17.34 29.97
CA ALA A 275 0.66 -17.64 29.30
C ALA A 275 0.75 -19.13 28.90
N PHE A 276 -0.02 -19.53 27.88
CA PHE A 276 0.04 -20.89 27.35
C PHE A 276 1.41 -21.19 26.72
N GLN A 277 2.00 -22.33 27.07
CA GLN A 277 3.28 -22.75 26.53
C GLN A 277 3.10 -23.45 25.18
N SER A 278 3.90 -23.08 24.18
CA SER A 278 3.78 -23.64 22.82
C SER A 278 3.94 -25.15 22.75
N LYS A 279 4.68 -25.75 23.71
CA LYS A 279 4.84 -27.21 23.82
C LYS A 279 3.53 -27.95 24.15
N ASP A 280 2.55 -27.25 24.73
CA ASP A 280 1.27 -27.82 25.12
C ASP A 280 0.21 -27.63 24.01
N TYR A 281 0.59 -27.02 22.88
CA TYR A 281 -0.33 -26.78 21.77
C TYR A 281 -0.69 -28.09 21.07
N SER A 282 -1.89 -28.12 20.53
CA SER A 282 -2.45 -29.25 19.79
C SER A 282 -3.13 -28.76 18.51
N ASP A 283 -3.40 -29.68 17.61
CA ASP A 283 -4.18 -29.45 16.38
C ASP A 283 -5.69 -29.40 16.66
N THR A 284 -6.12 -29.82 17.85
CA THR A 284 -7.53 -29.90 18.28
C THR A 284 -7.71 -29.40 19.72
N GLY A 285 -8.94 -29.15 20.13
CA GLY A 285 -9.28 -28.76 21.51
C GLY A 285 -9.86 -27.36 21.63
N LEU A 286 -9.65 -26.74 22.79
CA LEU A 286 -10.07 -25.37 23.06
C LEU A 286 -9.17 -24.41 22.30
N GLN A 287 -9.78 -23.48 21.55
CA GLN A 287 -9.01 -22.54 20.76
C GLN A 287 -8.47 -21.40 21.63
N ILE A 288 -7.21 -21.04 21.40
CA ILE A 288 -6.54 -19.94 22.09
C ILE A 288 -6.74 -18.63 21.32
N LEU A 289 -7.42 -17.70 21.98
CA LEU A 289 -7.58 -16.26 21.74
C LEU A 289 -6.28 -15.46 21.55
N LYS A 290 -5.53 -15.58 20.43
CA LYS A 290 -4.27 -14.82 20.23
C LYS A 290 -4.50 -13.43 19.61
N MET A 291 -3.55 -12.53 19.80
CA MET A 291 -3.59 -11.17 19.25
C MET A 291 -3.72 -11.12 17.71
N GLY A 292 -3.14 -12.10 17.00
CA GLY A 292 -3.24 -12.20 15.54
C GLY A 292 -4.67 -12.48 15.05
N ASN A 293 -5.51 -13.07 15.89
CA ASN A 293 -6.90 -13.41 15.57
C ASN A 293 -7.87 -12.24 15.80
N ILE A 294 -7.40 -11.06 16.20
CA ILE A 294 -8.25 -9.93 16.57
C ILE A 294 -7.94 -8.75 15.64
N LYS A 295 -8.98 -8.25 14.97
CA LYS A 295 -8.98 -6.96 14.27
C LYS A 295 -10.13 -6.12 14.81
N THR A 296 -10.05 -4.80 14.66
CA THR A 296 -11.14 -3.91 15.08
C THR A 296 -12.46 -4.34 14.44
N GLY A 297 -13.45 -4.71 15.25
CA GLY A 297 -14.77 -5.12 14.76
C GLY A 297 -14.95 -6.61 14.45
N ARG A 298 -13.88 -7.42 14.39
CA ARG A 298 -13.98 -8.81 13.94
C ARG A 298 -12.92 -9.75 14.50
N LEU A 299 -13.29 -11.03 14.59
CA LEU A 299 -12.39 -12.13 14.94
C LEU A 299 -11.99 -12.91 13.69
N GLU A 300 -10.69 -13.10 13.48
CA GLU A 300 -10.09 -13.88 12.40
C GLU A 300 -9.58 -15.22 12.97
N LEU A 301 -10.50 -16.04 13.46
CA LEU A 301 -10.17 -17.29 14.17
C LEU A 301 -9.49 -18.34 13.29
N GLY A 302 -9.70 -18.30 11.97
CA GLY A 302 -9.05 -19.21 11.03
C GLY A 302 -7.61 -18.80 10.67
N GLU A 303 -7.15 -17.61 11.07
CA GLU A 303 -5.81 -17.14 10.75
C GLU A 303 -4.80 -17.68 11.78
N ASN A 304 -3.99 -18.67 11.37
CA ASN A 304 -2.99 -19.33 12.24
C ASN A 304 -3.57 -19.76 13.60
N PRO A 305 -4.62 -20.60 13.62
CA PRO A 305 -5.28 -21.01 14.85
C PRO A 305 -4.31 -21.78 15.76
N SER A 306 -4.60 -21.78 17.05
CA SER A 306 -3.87 -22.60 18.03
C SER A 306 -4.85 -23.17 19.01
N TYR A 307 -4.69 -24.45 19.33
CA TYR A 307 -5.58 -25.19 20.21
C TYR A 307 -4.80 -25.82 21.36
N ILE A 308 -5.52 -26.21 22.40
CA ILE A 308 -4.98 -26.91 23.55
C ILE A 308 -6.03 -27.87 24.12
N ASN A 309 -5.59 -29.08 24.48
CA ASN A 309 -6.47 -30.14 25.00
C ASN A 309 -6.36 -30.34 26.51
N ASN A 310 -5.15 -30.19 27.07
CA ASN A 310 -4.86 -30.51 28.45
C ASN A 310 -4.64 -29.23 29.25
N VAL A 311 -5.72 -28.51 29.56
CA VAL A 311 -5.69 -27.31 30.39
C VAL A 311 -6.32 -27.61 31.74
N ASP A 312 -5.69 -27.15 32.81
CA ASP A 312 -6.27 -27.21 34.16
C ASP A 312 -7.68 -26.57 34.17
N PRO A 313 -8.70 -27.25 34.71
CA PRO A 313 -10.07 -26.71 34.78
C PRO A 313 -10.17 -25.32 35.39
N SER A 314 -9.33 -24.99 36.38
CA SER A 314 -9.31 -23.65 37.00
C SER A 314 -8.80 -22.56 36.05
N VAL A 315 -7.86 -22.90 35.16
CA VAL A 315 -7.39 -22.02 34.10
C VAL A 315 -8.49 -21.84 33.05
N ILE A 316 -9.19 -22.91 32.68
CA ILE A 316 -10.34 -22.82 31.77
C ILE A 316 -11.39 -21.89 32.37
N GLU A 317 -11.86 -22.16 33.59
CA GLU A 317 -12.91 -21.38 34.25
C GLU A 317 -12.59 -19.88 34.31
N LYS A 318 -11.32 -19.54 34.60
CA LYS A 318 -10.86 -18.16 34.73
C LYS A 318 -10.70 -17.44 33.38
N TYR A 319 -10.16 -18.12 32.36
CA TYR A 319 -9.73 -17.48 31.10
C TYR A 319 -10.63 -17.79 29.91
N ILE A 320 -11.70 -18.57 30.10
CA ILE A 320 -12.72 -18.77 29.07
C ILE A 320 -13.46 -17.46 28.79
N LEU A 321 -13.58 -17.13 27.51
CA LEU A 321 -14.34 -15.99 27.03
C LEU A 321 -15.82 -16.32 26.98
N ARG A 322 -16.65 -15.32 27.24
CA ARG A 322 -18.11 -15.43 27.25
C ARG A 322 -18.69 -14.47 26.23
N LYS A 323 -19.93 -14.73 25.83
CA LYS A 323 -20.72 -13.79 25.05
C LYS A 323 -20.71 -12.41 25.74
N ASN A 324 -20.58 -11.35 24.93
CA ASN A 324 -20.48 -9.95 25.30
C ASN A 324 -19.16 -9.52 25.98
N ASP A 325 -18.18 -10.42 26.10
CA ASP A 325 -16.82 -9.97 26.41
C ASP A 325 -16.28 -9.11 25.26
N ILE A 326 -15.61 -8.01 25.61
CA ILE A 326 -14.82 -7.23 24.66
C ILE A 326 -13.36 -7.59 24.86
N VAL A 327 -12.70 -8.07 23.81
CA VAL A 327 -11.26 -8.35 23.83
C VAL A 327 -10.48 -7.20 23.23
N ILE A 328 -9.30 -6.91 23.77
CA ILE A 328 -8.38 -5.86 23.27
C ILE A 328 -6.95 -6.39 23.18
N THR A 329 -6.26 -6.14 22.05
CA THR A 329 -4.85 -6.52 21.89
C THR A 329 -3.93 -5.54 22.62
N LEU A 330 -3.01 -6.06 23.44
CA LEU A 330 -2.18 -5.25 24.34
C LEU A 330 -0.78 -4.95 23.81
N THR A 331 -0.34 -5.69 22.79
CA THR A 331 1.04 -5.66 22.31
C THR A 331 1.07 -5.56 20.79
N GLY A 332 2.05 -4.85 20.25
CA GLY A 332 2.33 -4.74 18.82
C GLY A 332 3.68 -4.09 18.58
N THR A 333 3.84 -3.39 17.46
CA THR A 333 5.08 -2.68 17.14
C THR A 333 5.04 -1.28 17.75
N ARG A 334 6.07 -0.93 18.53
CA ARG A 334 6.14 0.37 19.21
C ARG A 334 6.03 1.52 18.21
N ARG A 335 5.23 2.55 18.55
CA ARG A 335 4.96 3.76 17.73
C ARG A 335 4.25 3.52 16.38
N LYS A 336 3.86 2.29 16.03
CA LYS A 336 3.14 2.01 14.76
C LYS A 336 1.62 2.04 14.88
N ARG A 337 1.08 2.05 16.11
CA ARG A 337 -0.35 1.95 16.40
C ARG A 337 -1.03 0.77 15.67
N ASP A 338 -0.35 -0.37 15.62
CA ASP A 338 -0.76 -1.60 14.92
C ASP A 338 -1.37 -2.67 15.86
N TYR A 339 -1.79 -2.26 17.06
CA TYR A 339 -2.47 -3.06 18.08
C TYR A 339 -3.51 -2.19 18.82
N GLY A 340 -4.07 -2.60 19.97
CA GLY A 340 -5.23 -1.92 20.56
C GLY A 340 -6.54 -2.24 19.81
N TYR A 341 -6.53 -3.29 19.00
CA TYR A 341 -7.69 -3.77 18.26
C TYR A 341 -8.71 -4.37 19.20
N THR A 342 -9.97 -3.99 19.03
CA THR A 342 -11.08 -4.45 19.86
C THR A 342 -12.07 -5.30 19.07
N ALA A 343 -12.61 -6.34 19.71
CA ALA A 343 -13.70 -7.14 19.15
C ALA A 343 -14.66 -7.64 20.24
N ILE A 344 -15.94 -7.77 19.90
CA ILE A 344 -16.96 -8.36 20.78
C ILE A 344 -17.04 -9.87 20.51
N ILE A 345 -17.10 -10.67 21.57
CA ILE A 345 -17.49 -12.07 21.52
C ILE A 345 -19.02 -12.16 21.38
N LYS A 346 -19.52 -12.41 20.16
CA LYS A 346 -20.96 -12.32 19.85
C LYS A 346 -21.78 -13.54 20.29
N ASP A 347 -21.11 -14.67 20.42
CA ASP A 347 -21.69 -16.00 20.63
C ASP A 347 -20.89 -16.75 21.70
N GLN A 348 -21.52 -17.73 22.34
CA GLN A 348 -20.85 -18.66 23.24
C GLN A 348 -19.83 -19.45 22.40
N ARG A 349 -18.55 -19.15 22.57
CA ARG A 349 -17.45 -19.88 21.94
C ARG A 349 -16.46 -20.28 23.01
N ASP A 350 -15.95 -21.50 22.87
CA ASP A 350 -14.93 -22.04 23.75
C ASP A 350 -13.54 -21.48 23.40
N LEU A 351 -13.35 -20.18 23.64
CA LEU A 351 -12.11 -19.45 23.39
C LEU A 351 -11.38 -19.14 24.70
N LEU A 352 -10.10 -19.48 24.78
CA LEU A 352 -9.24 -19.18 25.93
C LEU A 352 -8.42 -17.91 25.68
N LEU A 353 -8.44 -16.97 26.63
CA LEU A 353 -7.76 -15.68 26.52
C LEU A 353 -6.23 -15.82 26.64
N ASN A 354 -5.46 -15.40 25.60
CA ASN A 354 -3.99 -15.43 25.61
C ASN A 354 -3.35 -14.19 26.26
N GLN A 355 -2.17 -14.34 26.85
CA GLN A 355 -1.38 -13.30 27.56
C GLN A 355 -1.21 -11.93 26.87
N ARG A 356 -1.32 -11.85 25.53
CA ARG A 356 -1.19 -10.58 24.78
C ARG A 356 -2.54 -9.90 24.48
N VAL A 357 -3.60 -10.39 25.09
CA VAL A 357 -4.97 -9.92 24.94
C VAL A 357 -5.55 -9.70 26.34
N ALA A 358 -6.30 -8.61 26.53
CA ALA A 358 -7.15 -8.42 27.69
C ALA A 358 -8.61 -8.63 27.33
N ARG A 359 -9.39 -9.06 28.32
CA ARG A 359 -10.85 -9.11 28.29
C ARG A 359 -11.40 -8.03 29.19
N LEU A 360 -12.35 -7.25 28.67
CA LEU A 360 -13.22 -6.36 29.42
C LEU A 360 -14.62 -6.99 29.45
N ARG A 361 -15.12 -7.26 30.66
CA ARG A 361 -16.47 -7.78 30.89
C ARG A 361 -17.28 -6.71 31.60
N PHE A 362 -18.26 -6.13 30.90
CA PHE A 362 -19.05 -5.03 31.42
C PHE A 362 -20.29 -5.51 32.19
N HIS A 363 -20.80 -4.65 33.06
CA HIS A 363 -22.03 -4.92 33.79
C HIS A 363 -23.24 -5.02 32.84
N SER A 364 -24.11 -6.01 33.06
CA SER A 364 -25.25 -6.32 32.16
C SER A 364 -26.33 -5.22 32.06
N ALA A 365 -26.30 -4.25 32.96
CA ALA A 365 -27.18 -3.07 32.91
C ALA A 365 -26.76 -2.02 31.88
N LEU A 366 -25.61 -2.21 31.22
CA LEU A 366 -25.06 -1.30 30.21
C LEU A 366 -25.27 -1.84 28.79
N GLU A 367 -25.27 -0.95 27.81
CA GLU A 367 -25.28 -1.33 26.40
C GLU A 367 -23.84 -1.64 25.93
N ILE A 368 -23.55 -2.92 25.70
CA ILE A 368 -22.18 -3.41 25.44
C ILE A 368 -21.66 -2.86 24.12
N GLU A 369 -22.53 -2.76 23.13
CA GLU A 369 -22.25 -2.25 21.79
C GLU A 369 -21.88 -0.78 21.82
N TYR A 370 -22.47 0.02 22.72
CA TYR A 370 -22.07 1.41 22.94
C TYR A 370 -20.65 1.48 23.50
N LEU A 371 -20.34 0.66 24.51
CA LEU A 371 -19.00 0.62 25.10
C LEU A 371 -17.96 0.17 24.09
N PHE A 372 -18.32 -0.78 23.22
CA PHE A 372 -17.49 -1.16 22.08
C PHE A 372 -17.21 0.00 21.12
N ILE A 373 -18.24 0.82 20.80
CA ILE A 373 -18.10 2.03 19.99
C ILE A 373 -17.16 3.03 20.68
N ALA A 374 -17.33 3.24 21.99
CA ALA A 374 -16.49 4.17 22.76
C ALA A 374 -15.02 3.77 22.76
N LEU A 375 -14.71 2.47 22.86
CA LEU A 375 -13.35 1.93 22.75
C LEU A 375 -12.74 2.05 21.34
N GLN A 376 -13.56 2.31 20.31
CA GLN A 376 -13.07 2.64 18.96
C GLN A 376 -12.93 4.15 18.73
N GLY A 377 -13.47 4.96 19.64
CA GLY A 377 -13.40 6.41 19.59
C GLY A 377 -11.96 6.91 19.61
N LYS A 378 -11.72 8.03 18.92
CA LYS A 378 -10.39 8.65 18.84
C LYS A 378 -9.81 8.97 20.23
N HIS A 379 -10.66 9.38 21.16
CA HIS A 379 -10.27 9.70 22.54
C HIS A 379 -9.60 8.50 23.22
N PHE A 380 -10.31 7.36 23.31
CA PHE A 380 -9.77 6.14 23.88
C PHE A 380 -8.52 5.67 23.16
N GLN A 381 -8.54 5.65 21.82
CA GLN A 381 -7.40 5.16 21.02
C GLN A 381 -6.15 6.02 21.22
N ASP A 382 -6.28 7.35 21.28
CA ASP A 382 -5.14 8.22 21.55
C ASP A 382 -4.57 8.02 22.95
N ASN A 383 -5.43 7.90 23.96
CA ASN A 383 -4.98 7.67 25.33
C ASN A 383 -4.39 6.27 25.53
N PHE A 384 -4.95 5.24 24.90
CA PHE A 384 -4.35 3.91 24.86
C PHE A 384 -2.88 3.98 24.43
N PHE A 385 -2.58 4.67 23.32
CA PHE A 385 -1.20 4.82 22.84
C PHE A 385 -0.36 5.86 23.58
N LYS A 386 -0.98 6.81 24.29
CA LYS A 386 -0.27 7.75 25.17
C LYS A 386 0.47 6.99 26.29
N TYR A 387 -0.11 5.89 26.78
CA TYR A 387 0.48 5.04 27.81
C TYR A 387 1.29 3.86 27.25
N GLU A 388 1.69 3.90 25.97
CA GLU A 388 2.52 2.87 25.33
C GLU A 388 3.93 2.79 25.95
N THR A 389 4.28 1.61 26.44
CA THR A 389 5.61 1.26 26.99
C THR A 389 6.31 0.19 26.13
N GLY A 390 7.55 -0.17 26.44
CA GLY A 390 8.32 -1.21 25.72
C GLY A 390 9.50 -0.72 24.89
N ASN A 391 10.11 -1.64 24.14
CA ASN A 391 11.34 -1.43 23.35
C ASN A 391 11.03 -1.15 21.87
N VAL A 392 12.03 -0.73 21.09
CA VAL A 392 11.87 -0.31 19.67
C VAL A 392 11.10 -1.32 18.80
N GLY A 393 11.24 -2.63 19.07
CA GLY A 393 10.54 -3.69 18.34
C GLY A 393 9.19 -4.12 18.92
N GLN A 394 8.84 -3.73 20.14
CA GLN A 394 7.63 -4.21 20.82
C GLN A 394 7.04 -3.15 21.76
N GLY A 395 5.88 -2.64 21.39
CA GLY A 395 5.05 -1.75 22.21
C GLY A 395 4.07 -2.54 23.05
N ASN A 396 3.77 -2.06 24.27
CA ASN A 396 2.80 -2.68 25.16
C ASN A 396 2.02 -1.63 25.95
N VAL A 397 0.72 -1.88 26.13
CA VAL A 397 -0.15 -1.09 27.03
C VAL A 397 -0.64 -1.99 28.15
N SER A 398 -0.52 -1.52 29.39
CA SER A 398 -0.93 -2.30 30.56
C SER A 398 -2.46 -2.27 30.73
N ILE A 399 -3.01 -3.31 31.35
CA ILE A 399 -4.45 -3.38 31.67
C ILE A 399 -4.85 -2.23 32.58
N ARG A 400 -3.96 -1.84 33.50
CA ARG A 400 -4.18 -0.70 34.40
C ARG A 400 -4.31 0.61 33.62
N ALA A 401 -3.47 0.83 32.62
CA ALA A 401 -3.58 2.02 31.77
C ALA A 401 -4.91 2.06 30.99
N ILE A 402 -5.40 0.90 30.54
CA ILE A 402 -6.69 0.79 29.87
C ILE A 402 -7.84 1.06 30.85
N THR A 403 -7.81 0.44 32.02
CA THR A 403 -8.93 0.48 32.98
C THR A 403 -9.10 1.81 33.69
N ASN A 404 -8.02 2.58 33.85
CA ASN A 404 -8.06 3.93 34.41
C ASN A 404 -8.58 5.00 33.44
N GLU A 405 -8.81 4.65 32.19
CA GLU A 405 -9.22 5.59 31.15
C GLU A 405 -10.65 6.10 31.37
N SER A 406 -10.84 7.41 31.20
CA SER A 406 -12.14 8.08 31.26
C SER A 406 -12.93 7.85 29.96
N ILE A 407 -14.15 7.36 30.08
CA ILE A 407 -15.05 7.08 28.95
C ILE A 407 -16.35 7.87 29.16
N PRO A 408 -16.94 8.44 28.10
CA PRO A 408 -18.24 9.09 28.21
C PRO A 408 -19.33 8.04 28.37
N LEU A 409 -20.20 8.21 29.36
CA LEU A 409 -21.36 7.37 29.63
C LEU A 409 -22.65 8.19 29.42
N PRO A 410 -23.46 7.88 28.41
CA PRO A 410 -24.80 8.42 28.22
C PRO A 410 -25.83 7.71 29.10
N PRO A 411 -27.05 8.27 29.23
CA PRO A 411 -28.24 7.51 29.63
C PRO A 411 -28.38 6.18 28.87
N LEU A 412 -28.90 5.14 29.51
CA LEU A 412 -29.03 3.81 28.89
C LEU A 412 -29.92 3.83 27.63
N ALA A 413 -31.00 4.61 27.66
CA ALA A 413 -31.88 4.79 26.50
C ALA A 413 -31.14 5.44 25.32
N GLU A 414 -30.36 6.49 25.60
CA GLU A 414 -29.53 7.15 24.60
C GLU A 414 -28.41 6.24 24.07
N GLN A 415 -27.77 5.42 24.91
CA GLN A 415 -26.79 4.42 24.45
C GLN A 415 -27.38 3.52 23.35
N ARG A 416 -28.61 3.04 23.54
CA ARG A 416 -29.31 2.20 22.54
C ARG A 416 -29.62 2.95 21.26
N ARG A 417 -30.09 4.22 21.36
CA ARG A 417 -30.31 5.08 20.19
C ARG A 417 -29.02 5.33 19.42
N ILE A 418 -27.91 5.59 20.12
CA ILE A 418 -26.58 5.75 19.54
C ILE A 418 -26.16 4.48 18.80
N VAL A 419 -26.29 3.30 19.41
CA VAL A 419 -25.92 2.02 18.79
C VAL A 419 -26.71 1.80 17.49
N ALA A 420 -28.02 1.97 17.54
CA ALA A 420 -28.88 1.82 16.36
C ALA A 420 -28.46 2.77 15.22
N GLU A 421 -28.14 4.02 15.55
CA GLU A 421 -27.74 5.02 14.55
C GLU A 421 -26.33 4.79 13.99
N VAL A 422 -25.37 4.35 14.83
CA VAL A 422 -24.04 3.94 14.37
C VAL A 422 -24.15 2.72 13.45
N GLU A 423 -24.94 1.71 13.81
CA GLU A 423 -25.16 0.53 12.97
C GLU A 423 -25.77 0.92 11.62
N ARG A 424 -26.81 1.75 11.63
CA ARG A 424 -27.46 2.27 10.42
C ARG A 424 -26.45 2.96 9.50
N ARG A 425 -25.65 3.91 10.02
CA ARG A 425 -24.67 4.66 9.20
C ARG A 425 -23.50 3.80 8.75
N LEU A 426 -22.95 2.94 9.61
CA LEU A 426 -21.75 2.16 9.29
C LEU A 426 -22.03 0.90 8.45
N SER A 427 -23.28 0.42 8.43
CA SER A 427 -23.70 -0.64 7.50
C SER A 427 -23.57 -0.17 6.04
N VAL A 428 -24.01 1.06 5.74
CA VAL A 428 -23.86 1.69 4.42
C VAL A 428 -22.38 1.84 4.05
N VAL A 429 -21.56 2.30 5.01
CA VAL A 429 -20.10 2.43 4.81
C VAL A 429 -19.49 1.08 4.44
N SER A 430 -19.84 0.02 5.16
CA SER A 430 -19.29 -1.32 4.94
C SER A 430 -19.70 -1.88 3.57
N ALA A 431 -20.94 -1.66 3.14
CA ALA A 431 -21.40 -2.02 1.79
C ALA A 431 -20.64 -1.25 0.68
N MET A 432 -20.38 0.04 0.90
CA MET A 432 -19.60 0.87 -0.02
C MET A 432 -18.13 0.43 -0.06
N GLU A 433 -17.50 0.14 1.08
CA GLU A 433 -16.12 -0.37 1.15
C GLU A 433 -15.96 -1.69 0.39
N ALA A 434 -16.93 -2.61 0.53
CA ALA A 434 -16.95 -3.86 -0.23
C ALA A 434 -17.06 -3.60 -1.75
N THR A 435 -17.95 -2.68 -2.16
CA THR A 435 -18.13 -2.29 -3.57
C THR A 435 -16.88 -1.65 -4.17
N VAL A 436 -16.23 -0.75 -3.41
CA VAL A 436 -14.96 -0.11 -3.82
C VAL A 436 -13.86 -1.15 -3.98
N THR A 437 -13.72 -2.06 -3.02
CA THR A 437 -12.71 -3.13 -3.05
C THR A 437 -12.91 -4.04 -4.25
N ALA A 438 -14.16 -4.48 -4.50
CA ALA A 438 -14.49 -5.29 -5.68
C ALA A 438 -14.21 -4.52 -6.99
N SER A 439 -14.48 -3.23 -7.03
CA SER A 439 -14.24 -2.39 -8.22
C SER A 439 -12.77 -2.17 -8.52
N LEU A 440 -11.92 -2.02 -7.49
CA LEU A 440 -10.47 -1.96 -7.65
C LEU A 440 -9.93 -3.27 -8.23
N LYS A 441 -10.38 -4.42 -7.72
CA LYS A 441 -10.00 -5.74 -8.26
C LYS A 441 -10.49 -5.93 -9.71
N ARG A 442 -11.68 -5.44 -10.05
CA ARG A 442 -12.19 -5.43 -11.43
C ARG A 442 -11.33 -4.54 -12.33
N ALA A 443 -10.88 -3.39 -11.85
CA ALA A 443 -10.00 -2.49 -12.61
C ALA A 443 -8.64 -3.15 -12.91
N GLU A 444 -8.05 -3.86 -11.94
CA GLU A 444 -6.81 -4.63 -12.16
C GLU A 444 -6.99 -5.70 -13.25
N ARG A 445 -8.10 -6.44 -13.21
CA ARG A 445 -8.44 -7.43 -14.26
C ARG A 445 -8.68 -6.79 -15.62
N LEU A 446 -9.37 -5.65 -15.66
CA LEU A 446 -9.65 -4.93 -16.90
C LEU A 446 -8.36 -4.41 -17.55
N ARG A 447 -7.41 -3.90 -16.75
CA ARG A 447 -6.07 -3.53 -17.24
C ARG A 447 -5.41 -4.69 -17.96
N GLN A 448 -5.40 -5.87 -17.34
CA GLN A 448 -4.83 -7.08 -17.94
C GLN A 448 -5.59 -7.51 -19.21
N ALA A 449 -6.92 -7.44 -19.20
CA ALA A 449 -7.74 -7.77 -20.36
C ALA A 449 -7.48 -6.82 -21.55
N ILE A 450 -7.31 -5.51 -21.30
CA ILE A 450 -6.96 -4.53 -22.35
C ILE A 450 -5.63 -4.90 -23.00
N LEU A 451 -4.59 -5.17 -22.18
CA LEU A 451 -3.28 -5.56 -22.70
C LEU A 451 -3.34 -6.90 -23.46
N LYS A 452 -4.03 -7.90 -22.92
CA LYS A 452 -4.21 -9.19 -23.60
C LYS A 452 -4.89 -9.02 -24.96
N ARG A 453 -5.96 -8.21 -25.04
CA ARG A 453 -6.65 -7.93 -26.31
C ARG A 453 -5.76 -7.17 -27.28
N ALA A 454 -4.92 -6.26 -26.79
CA ALA A 454 -3.96 -5.54 -27.62
C ALA A 454 -2.99 -6.50 -28.33
N PHE A 455 -2.35 -7.38 -27.57
CA PHE A 455 -1.35 -8.32 -28.09
C PHE A 455 -1.93 -9.59 -28.72
N ALA A 456 -3.27 -9.69 -28.78
CA ALA A 456 -3.98 -10.68 -29.59
C ALA A 456 -4.52 -10.08 -30.91
N GLY A 457 -4.24 -8.81 -31.20
CA GLY A 457 -4.78 -8.09 -32.38
C GLY A 457 -6.28 -7.80 -32.33
N LYS A 458 -6.89 -7.83 -31.14
CA LYS A 458 -8.34 -7.68 -30.91
C LYS A 458 -8.73 -6.34 -30.27
N LEU A 459 -7.78 -5.43 -30.10
CA LEU A 459 -8.03 -4.10 -29.52
C LEU A 459 -8.35 -3.03 -30.58
N VAL A 460 -7.72 -3.13 -31.74
CA VAL A 460 -7.92 -2.23 -32.88
C VAL A 460 -8.21 -3.04 -34.14
N PRO A 461 -8.90 -2.46 -35.15
CA PRO A 461 -9.09 -3.13 -36.44
C PRO A 461 -7.75 -3.44 -37.13
N GLN A 462 -7.71 -4.60 -37.81
CA GLN A 462 -6.62 -4.98 -38.71
C GLN A 462 -6.78 -4.23 -40.04
N ASP A 463 -5.67 -3.83 -40.67
CA ASP A 463 -5.66 -3.13 -41.95
C ASP A 463 -4.78 -3.88 -42.96
N PRO A 464 -5.36 -4.53 -44.00
CA PRO A 464 -4.60 -5.25 -45.01
C PRO A 464 -3.61 -4.38 -45.81
N GLY A 465 -3.76 -3.05 -45.77
CA GLY A 465 -2.84 -2.12 -46.42
C GLY A 465 -1.57 -1.81 -45.61
N ASP A 466 -1.49 -2.27 -44.35
CA ASP A 466 -0.30 -2.06 -43.52
C ASP A 466 0.90 -2.87 -44.03
N GLU A 467 2.09 -2.25 -44.06
CA GLU A 467 3.34 -2.97 -44.33
C GLU A 467 3.55 -4.06 -43.27
N PRO A 468 3.65 -5.36 -43.65
CA PRO A 468 3.72 -6.45 -42.69
C PRO A 468 4.99 -6.36 -41.84
N ALA A 469 4.92 -6.81 -40.60
CA ALA A 469 6.03 -6.73 -39.66
C ALA A 469 7.28 -7.49 -40.13
N SER A 470 7.13 -8.52 -40.95
CA SER A 470 8.24 -9.24 -41.60
C SER A 470 9.11 -8.32 -42.46
N ALA A 471 8.51 -7.42 -43.23
CA ALA A 471 9.24 -6.48 -44.09
C ALA A 471 10.09 -5.48 -43.28
N LEU A 472 9.61 -5.08 -42.09
CA LEU A 472 10.36 -4.23 -41.15
C LEU A 472 11.65 -4.92 -40.66
N LEU A 473 11.54 -6.22 -40.33
CA LEU A 473 12.67 -7.02 -39.85
C LEU A 473 13.70 -7.29 -40.96
N GLU A 474 13.25 -7.56 -42.19
CA GLU A 474 14.11 -7.74 -43.35
C GLU A 474 14.95 -6.51 -43.66
N ARG A 475 14.36 -5.30 -43.59
CA ARG A 475 15.07 -4.03 -43.79
C ARG A 475 16.26 -3.87 -42.84
N ILE A 476 16.12 -4.35 -41.59
CA ILE A 476 17.21 -4.31 -40.60
C ILE A 476 18.25 -5.38 -40.85
N ARG A 477 17.85 -6.60 -41.21
CA ARG A 477 18.80 -7.67 -41.52
C ARG A 477 19.67 -7.28 -42.73
N GLY A 478 19.06 -6.76 -43.80
CA GLY A 478 19.78 -6.25 -44.97
C GLY A 478 20.68 -5.04 -44.66
N GLY A 479 20.23 -4.12 -43.80
CA GLY A 479 21.05 -3.00 -43.34
C GLY A 479 22.24 -3.43 -42.45
N ARG A 480 22.10 -4.50 -41.67
CA ARG A 480 23.19 -5.09 -40.87
C ARG A 480 24.22 -5.81 -41.75
N GLU A 481 23.79 -6.54 -42.78
CA GLU A 481 24.71 -7.20 -43.72
C GLU A 481 25.58 -6.20 -44.50
N LEU A 482 25.01 -5.05 -44.88
CA LEU A 482 25.76 -3.96 -45.52
C LEU A 482 26.73 -3.22 -44.57
N GLY A 483 26.50 -3.26 -43.25
CA GLY A 483 27.33 -2.61 -42.23
C GLY A 483 28.49 -3.47 -41.67
N VAL A 484 28.54 -4.76 -41.98
CA VAL A 484 29.56 -5.70 -41.45
C VAL A 484 30.81 -5.79 -42.36
N GLY A 485 30.81 -5.12 -43.51
CA GLY A 485 31.90 -5.17 -44.50
C GLY A 485 33.18 -4.36 -44.20
N SER A 486 33.31 -3.65 -43.07
CA SER A 486 34.43 -2.69 -42.88
C SER A 486 35.22 -2.78 -41.57
N ARG A 487 35.36 -3.97 -40.94
CA ARG A 487 36.33 -4.17 -39.86
C ARG A 487 37.07 -5.51 -40.00
N GLY A 488 38.30 -5.44 -40.50
CA GLY A 488 39.24 -6.56 -40.53
C GLY A 488 39.66 -7.02 -39.11
N PRO A 489 40.19 -8.24 -38.98
CA PRO A 489 40.42 -8.87 -37.68
C PRO A 489 41.65 -8.29 -36.98
N ALA A 490 41.48 -7.79 -35.75
CA ALA A 490 42.59 -7.43 -34.88
C ALA A 490 43.21 -8.69 -34.25
N ALA A 491 44.53 -8.75 -34.30
CA ALA A 491 45.38 -9.88 -33.96
C ALA A 491 45.30 -10.32 -32.49
N LYS A 492 45.47 -11.64 -32.30
CA LYS A 492 45.71 -12.29 -31.00
C LYS A 492 47.03 -11.83 -30.40
N GLY A 493 47.00 -11.40 -29.13
CA GLY A 493 48.18 -11.23 -28.28
C GLY A 493 47.88 -11.76 -26.87
N GLY A 494 48.38 -12.96 -26.57
CA GLY A 494 48.32 -13.57 -25.24
C GLY A 494 49.43 -13.05 -24.32
N GLY A 495 49.20 -13.12 -23.00
CA GLY A 495 50.25 -12.85 -22.02
C GLY A 495 49.75 -12.71 -20.58
N ARG A 496 49.50 -13.85 -19.93
CA ARG A 496 49.43 -13.95 -18.45
C ARG A 496 50.72 -13.39 -17.83
N ARG A 497 50.61 -12.62 -16.74
CA ARG A 497 51.57 -12.66 -15.62
C ARG A 497 50.93 -12.14 -14.33
N GLY A 498 51.10 -12.93 -13.27
CA GLY A 498 50.49 -12.76 -11.98
C GLY A 498 51.14 -11.67 -11.12
N ARG A 499 50.42 -11.29 -10.07
CA ARG A 499 50.80 -10.29 -9.08
C ARG A 499 51.20 -11.01 -7.78
N PRO A 500 52.40 -10.79 -7.21
CA PRO A 500 52.69 -11.24 -5.85
C PRO A 500 52.27 -10.19 -4.81
N LYS A 501 52.06 -10.67 -3.58
CA LYS A 501 51.69 -9.94 -2.36
C LYS A 501 52.92 -9.42 -1.59
N LYS A 502 52.62 -8.56 -0.58
CA LYS A 502 53.39 -8.12 0.61
C LYS A 502 54.47 -7.06 0.37
N SER A 503 54.84 -6.20 1.31
CA SER A 503 54.28 -5.64 2.57
C SER A 503 55.26 -4.53 3.01
N ASP A 504 54.82 -3.69 3.96
CA ASP A 504 55.62 -2.93 4.94
C ASP A 504 56.54 -1.77 4.52
N ALA A 505 56.02 -0.56 4.82
CA ALA A 505 56.52 0.34 5.87
C ALA A 505 57.58 1.44 5.60
N VAL A 506 57.27 2.56 6.27
CA VAL A 506 58.10 3.66 6.80
C VAL A 506 58.55 4.77 5.85
N GLY A 507 58.27 6.03 6.25
CA GLY A 507 59.26 7.10 6.13
C GLY A 507 58.76 8.45 5.62
N ALA A 508 58.27 9.27 6.56
CA ALA A 508 58.46 10.73 6.72
C ALA A 508 58.83 11.63 5.52
N GLY A 509 58.18 12.79 5.47
CA GLY A 509 58.90 14.06 5.30
C GLY A 509 58.34 15.05 4.27
N LEU A 510 57.87 16.18 4.81
CA LEU A 510 58.07 17.55 4.31
C LEU A 510 57.30 18.07 3.07
N VAL A 511 56.46 19.06 3.39
CA VAL A 511 55.84 20.15 2.62
C VAL A 511 56.92 21.21 2.27
N PRO A 512 56.70 22.30 1.48
CA PRO A 512 55.88 22.60 0.28
C PRO A 512 56.72 23.18 -0.90
N ALA A 513 56.11 23.43 -2.06
CA ALA A 513 56.39 24.66 -2.83
C ALA A 513 55.38 24.93 -3.97
N HIS A 514 54.88 26.18 -3.94
CA HIS A 514 54.46 27.10 -5.01
C HIS A 514 53.37 26.69 -6.02
N ASN A 515 52.20 27.33 -6.01
CA ASN A 515 51.88 28.69 -6.48
C ASN A 515 52.09 28.82 -7.99
N GLU A 516 51.01 28.76 -8.77
CA GLU A 516 50.82 29.65 -9.91
C GLU A 516 49.33 29.86 -10.17
N SER A 517 48.95 31.10 -9.94
CA SER A 517 47.75 31.79 -10.39
C SER A 517 47.66 31.80 -11.90
N ASP A 518 46.46 31.60 -12.45
CA ASP A 518 46.06 32.47 -13.56
C ASP A 518 44.58 32.82 -13.54
N ASP A 519 44.35 34.07 -13.86
CA ASP A 519 43.20 34.91 -13.61
C ASP A 519 42.23 34.85 -14.81
N ARG A 520 40.93 35.01 -14.52
CA ARG A 520 39.90 35.72 -15.34
C ARG A 520 39.62 35.28 -16.79
N GLN A 521 38.36 34.97 -17.10
CA GLN A 521 37.30 35.98 -17.35
C GLN A 521 36.01 35.30 -17.83
N GLU A 522 34.92 35.51 -17.09
CA GLU A 522 33.54 35.34 -17.59
C GLU A 522 33.15 36.50 -18.53
N PRO A 523 32.09 36.31 -19.33
CA PRO A 523 31.12 37.38 -19.46
C PRO A 523 29.67 36.93 -19.18
N ALA A 524 29.00 37.73 -18.33
CA ALA A 524 27.58 37.67 -18.03
C ALA A 524 26.70 38.20 -19.19
N PRO A 525 25.39 37.85 -19.23
CA PRO A 525 24.52 38.10 -20.38
C PRO A 525 23.78 39.45 -20.31
N GLN A 526 23.58 40.07 -21.47
CA GLN A 526 22.77 41.28 -21.63
C GLN A 526 21.26 40.96 -21.67
N ARG A 527 20.52 41.66 -20.81
CA ARG A 527 19.05 41.81 -20.88
C ARG A 527 18.68 42.79 -21.99
N SER A 528 17.70 42.44 -22.82
CA SER A 528 16.85 43.43 -23.47
C SER A 528 15.39 42.98 -23.43
N GLY A 529 14.53 43.86 -22.91
CA GLY A 529 13.09 43.67 -22.87
C GLY A 529 12.43 44.23 -24.12
N ARG A 530 11.39 43.56 -24.60
CA ARG A 530 10.34 44.21 -25.41
C ARG A 530 8.97 43.60 -25.08
N ARG A 531 8.07 44.51 -24.69
CA ARG A 531 6.63 44.28 -24.47
C ARG A 531 5.96 43.93 -25.79
N GLY A 532 5.11 42.91 -25.79
CA GLY A 532 4.15 42.60 -26.85
C GLY A 532 2.79 42.23 -26.25
N ARG A 533 1.73 42.95 -26.65
CA ARG A 533 0.33 42.77 -26.24
C ARG A 533 -0.27 41.45 -26.78
N PRO A 534 -1.35 40.92 -26.18
CA PRO A 534 -1.88 39.59 -26.48
C PRO A 534 -2.78 39.59 -27.73
N ARG A 535 -2.67 38.53 -28.55
CA ARG A 535 -3.65 38.21 -29.59
C ARG A 535 -4.77 37.34 -29.00
N LYS A 536 -6.00 37.74 -29.32
CA LYS A 536 -7.26 37.01 -29.09
C LYS A 536 -7.39 35.84 -30.08
N ASP A 537 -8.29 34.93 -29.70
CA ASP A 537 -9.02 33.94 -30.51
C ASP A 537 -8.41 32.54 -30.66
N ALA A 538 -8.87 31.62 -29.78
CA ALA A 538 -9.02 30.19 -30.06
C ALA A 538 -10.28 29.66 -29.33
N PRO A 539 -11.11 28.80 -29.97
CA PRO A 539 -12.42 28.43 -29.46
C PRO A 539 -12.37 27.36 -28.35
N GLN A 540 -13.26 27.48 -27.37
CA GLN A 540 -13.48 26.48 -26.32
C GLN A 540 -14.24 25.26 -26.89
N PRO A 541 -13.88 24.02 -26.52
CA PRO A 541 -14.71 22.86 -26.78
C PRO A 541 -15.83 22.78 -25.74
N THR A 542 -17.07 22.99 -26.19
CA THR A 542 -18.30 22.74 -25.44
C THR A 542 -18.54 21.22 -25.33
N GLY A 543 -18.10 20.61 -24.24
CA GLY A 543 -18.47 19.26 -23.85
C GLY A 543 -19.29 19.28 -22.56
N ARG A 544 -20.59 19.01 -22.65
CA ARG A 544 -21.42 18.73 -21.45
C ARG A 544 -20.83 17.51 -20.71
N PRO A 545 -20.64 17.57 -19.37
CA PRO A 545 -20.29 16.37 -18.61
C PRO A 545 -21.45 15.36 -18.68
N LEU A 546 -21.13 14.10 -18.92
CA LEU A 546 -22.07 12.99 -18.76
C LEU A 546 -22.44 12.85 -17.27
N PRO A 547 -23.68 12.45 -16.94
CA PRO A 547 -24.12 12.35 -15.56
C PRO A 547 -23.27 11.33 -14.79
N ALA A 548 -22.83 11.73 -13.60
CA ALA A 548 -22.15 10.87 -12.65
C ALA A 548 -22.98 9.58 -12.40
N SER A 549 -22.31 8.43 -12.35
CA SER A 549 -22.96 7.17 -11.99
C SER A 549 -23.58 7.26 -10.60
N GLU A 550 -24.70 6.56 -10.36
CA GLU A 550 -25.41 6.56 -9.07
C GLU A 550 -24.52 6.43 -7.82
N PRO A 551 -23.41 5.63 -7.81
CA PRO A 551 -22.52 5.56 -6.67
C PRO A 551 -21.75 6.87 -6.38
N VAL A 552 -21.47 7.66 -7.42
CA VAL A 552 -20.77 8.96 -7.30
C VAL A 552 -21.74 10.02 -6.79
N ARG A 553 -23.00 10.01 -7.26
CA ARG A 553 -24.06 10.86 -6.72
C ARG A 553 -24.37 10.56 -5.25
N ALA A 554 -24.41 9.29 -4.86
CA ALA A 554 -24.58 8.89 -3.46
C ALA A 554 -23.40 9.37 -2.58
N ALA A 555 -22.18 9.34 -3.10
CA ALA A 555 -21.00 9.86 -2.41
C ALA A 555 -20.99 11.40 -2.32
N GLU A 556 -21.50 12.11 -3.33
CA GLU A 556 -21.68 13.57 -3.30
C GLU A 556 -22.80 13.99 -2.33
N GLN A 557 -23.90 13.25 -2.28
CA GLN A 557 -24.98 13.48 -1.30
C GLN A 557 -24.47 13.30 0.14
N LEU A 558 -23.70 12.24 0.40
CA LEU A 558 -23.00 12.05 1.67
C LEU A 558 -21.99 13.15 2.00
N THR A 559 -21.49 13.87 0.99
CA THR A 559 -20.56 15.01 1.17
C THR A 559 -21.33 16.27 1.56
N MET A 560 -22.54 16.49 1.02
CA MET A 560 -23.44 17.58 1.43
C MET A 560 -23.92 17.41 2.88
N ASP A 561 -24.18 16.17 3.31
CA ASP A 561 -24.51 15.86 4.72
C ASP A 561 -23.32 16.10 5.68
N MET A 562 -22.09 16.30 5.17
CA MET A 562 -20.95 16.71 6.00
C MET A 562 -20.89 18.21 6.27
N GLU A 563 -21.53 19.04 5.44
CA GLU A 563 -21.45 20.51 5.52
C GLU A 563 -22.65 21.16 6.22
N ASN A 564 -23.72 20.41 6.49
CA ASN A 564 -24.85 20.89 7.27
C ASN A 564 -25.36 19.82 8.26
N PRO A 565 -24.88 19.81 9.52
CA PRO A 565 -25.28 18.83 10.54
C PRO A 565 -26.60 19.21 11.25
N GLN A 566 -27.51 19.94 10.59
CA GLN A 566 -28.85 20.19 11.14
C GLN A 566 -29.77 18.99 10.98
#